data_AF-A0A535UNR4-F1
#
_entry.id   AF-A0A535UNR4-F1
#
_cell.length_a   1.000
_cell.length_b   1.000
_cell.length_c   1.000
_cell.angle_alpha   90.00
_cell.angle_beta   90.00
_cell.angle_gamma   90.00
#
_symmetry.space_group_name_H-M   'P 1'
#
loop_
_entity.id
_entity.type
_entity.pdbx_description
1 polymer ?
#
loop_
_entity_poly.entity_id
_entity_poly.type
_entity_poly.pdbx_seq_one_letter_code
_entity_poly.pdbx_strand_id
1 'polypeptide(L)' 'MSVTGKTSEQVTASSDLALVGELGKQLRVDGIRASTRAGSGHPTSSMSASDLIAVLAARHLRYDWSNP' A
#
# COMPACT_ATOMS: atom_id res chain seq x y z
N MET A 1 -9.55 -34.01 -14.98
CA MET A 1 -8.82 -32.73 -15.10
C MET A 1 -9.77 -31.61 -14.66
N SER A 2 -9.65 -31.11 -13.42
CA SER A 2 -10.52 -30.05 -12.90
C SER A 2 -9.84 -28.70 -13.14
N VAL A 3 -10.34 -27.93 -14.10
CA VAL A 3 -10.01 -26.50 -14.22
C VAL A 3 -10.90 -25.76 -13.24
N THR A 4 -10.38 -25.53 -12.03
CA THR A 4 -11.04 -24.68 -11.04
C THR A 4 -10.84 -23.23 -11.46
N GLY A 5 -11.81 -22.66 -12.19
CA GLY A 5 -11.86 -21.24 -12.48
C GLY A 5 -12.04 -20.44 -11.20
N LYS A 6 -11.12 -19.51 -10.91
CA LYS A 6 -11.33 -18.51 -9.85
C LYS A 6 -12.56 -17.68 -10.21
N THR A 7 -13.52 -17.60 -9.30
CA THR A 7 -14.69 -16.72 -9.41
C THR A 7 -14.25 -15.26 -9.54
N SER A 8 -15.05 -14.42 -10.20
CA SER A 8 -14.72 -13.00 -10.48
C SER A 8 -14.33 -12.21 -9.22
N GLU A 9 -14.97 -12.51 -8.09
CA GLU A 9 -14.70 -11.91 -6.78
C GLU A 9 -13.32 -12.30 -6.20
N GLN A 10 -12.85 -13.52 -6.49
CA GLN A 10 -11.51 -13.98 -6.10
C GLN A 10 -10.42 -13.33 -6.95
N VAL A 11 -10.71 -13.07 -8.23
CA VAL A 11 -9.77 -12.41 -9.15
C VAL A 11 -9.56 -10.96 -8.71
N THR A 12 -10.62 -10.20 -8.45
CA THR A 12 -10.52 -8.80 -7.97
C THR A 12 -9.84 -8.70 -6.61
N ALA A 13 -10.21 -9.55 -5.64
CA ALA A 13 -9.56 -9.54 -4.33
C ALA A 13 -8.04 -9.81 -4.42
N SER A 14 -7.60 -10.69 -5.33
CA SER A 14 -6.17 -10.96 -5.52
C SER A 14 -5.42 -9.82 -6.22
N SER A 15 -6.05 -9.11 -7.17
CA SER A 15 -5.45 -7.93 -7.80
C SER A 15 -5.35 -6.75 -6.84
N ASP A 16 -6.35 -6.60 -5.96
CA ASP A 16 -6.36 -5.55 -4.95
C ASP A 16 -5.24 -5.73 -3.93
N LEU A 17 -4.98 -6.97 -3.49
CA LEU A 17 -3.83 -7.27 -2.61
C LEU A 17 -2.48 -7.06 -3.32
N ALA A 18 -2.38 -7.34 -4.62
CA ALA A 18 -1.18 -7.04 -5.39
C ALA A 18 -0.93 -5.52 -5.47
N LEU A 19 -1.98 -4.73 -5.66
CA LEU A 19 -1.93 -3.26 -5.67
C LEU A 19 -1.51 -2.71 -4.29
N VAL A 20 -2.05 -3.24 -3.20
CA VAL A 20 -1.64 -2.87 -1.84
C VAL A 20 -0.16 -3.19 -1.60
N GLY A 21 0.32 -4.34 -2.08
CA GLY A 21 1.73 -4.71 -1.98
C GLY A 21 2.64 -3.74 -2.75
N GLU A 22 2.23 -3.30 -3.94
CA GLU A 22 2.99 -2.32 -4.72
C GLU A 22 2.97 -0.93 -4.08
N LEU A 23 1.82 -0.49 -3.55
CA LEU A 23 1.71 0.74 -2.78
C LEU A 23 2.65 0.72 -1.57
N GLY A 24 2.71 -0.40 -0.84
CA GLY A 24 3.65 -0.57 0.28
C GLY A 24 5.12 -0.43 -0.15
N LYS A 25 5.50 -0.86 -1.35
CA LYS A 25 6.87 -0.64 -1.87
C LYS A 25 7.12 0.82 -2.20
N GLN A 26 6.17 1.50 -2.84
CA GLN A 26 6.29 2.92 -3.15
C GLN A 26 6.43 3.77 -1.88
N LEU A 27 5.61 3.51 -0.86
CA LEU A 27 5.70 4.21 0.43
C LEU A 27 7.09 4.08 1.10
N ARG A 28 7.75 2.92 0.98
CA ARG A 28 9.13 2.74 1.47
C ARG A 28 10.12 3.60 0.70
N VAL A 29 10.04 3.58 -0.62
CA VAL A 29 10.92 4.37 -1.50
C VAL A 29 10.74 5.86 -1.22
N ASP A 30 9.51 6.32 -1.05
CA ASP A 30 9.19 7.71 -0.78
C ASP A 30 9.64 8.13 0.62
N GLY A 31 9.47 7.28 1.63
CA GLY A 31 9.98 7.54 2.99
C GLY A 31 11.51 7.73 3.03
N ILE A 32 12.25 6.91 2.28
CA ILE A 32 13.70 7.07 2.12
C ILE A 32 14.00 8.40 1.40
N ARG A 33 13.40 8.63 0.23
CA ARG A 33 13.64 9.84 -0.58
C ARG A 33 13.34 11.13 0.19
N ALA A 34 12.22 11.17 0.92
CA ALA A 34 11.81 12.31 1.72
C ALA A 34 12.80 12.58 2.86
N SER A 35 13.14 11.55 3.65
CA SER A 35 14.07 11.69 4.77
C SER A 35 15.49 12.07 4.30
N THR A 36 15.95 11.49 3.18
CA THR A 36 17.24 11.85 2.56
C THR A 36 17.25 13.30 2.10
N ARG A 37 16.19 13.75 1.40
CA ARG A 37 16.09 15.14 0.93
C ARG A 37 16.03 16.13 2.09
N ALA A 38 15.35 15.77 3.17
CA ALA A 38 15.25 16.59 4.38
C ALA A 38 16.53 16.59 5.23
N GLY A 39 17.49 15.69 4.97
CA GLY A 39 18.69 15.49 5.80
C GLY A 39 18.38 15.03 7.23
N SER A 40 17.14 14.60 7.48
CA SER A 40 16.62 14.23 8.80
C SER A 40 15.38 13.34 8.66
N GLY A 41 15.05 12.56 9.68
CA GLY A 41 13.86 11.70 9.71
C GLY A 41 14.12 10.30 10.28
N HIS A 42 13.13 9.42 10.15
CA HIS A 42 13.15 8.05 10.68
C HIS A 42 12.77 7.03 9.60
N PRO A 43 13.60 6.86 8.55
CA PRO A 43 13.24 6.05 7.39
C PRO A 43 12.96 4.59 7.75
N THR A 44 13.66 4.02 8.74
CA THR A 44 13.42 2.63 9.19
C THR A 44 12.05 2.45 9.82
N SER A 45 11.62 3.38 10.67
CA SER A 45 10.28 3.37 11.28
C SER A 45 9.18 3.55 10.23
N SER A 46 9.36 4.45 9.26
CA SER A 46 8.42 4.62 8.14
C SER A 46 8.35 3.36 7.27
N MET A 47 9.48 2.69 7.02
CA MET A 47 9.52 1.46 6.23
C MET A 47 8.78 0.31 6.91
N SER A 48 8.91 0.13 8.23
CA SER A 48 8.18 -0.93 8.96
C SER A 48 6.67 -0.72 8.95
N ALA A 49 6.20 0.54 8.91
CA ALA A 49 4.79 0.87 8.89
C ALA A 49 4.16 0.82 7.49
N SER A 50 4.95 0.75 6.42
CA SER A 50 4.48 0.99 5.04
C SER A 50 3.39 0.03 4.59
N ASP A 51 3.48 -1.26 4.93
CA ASP A 51 2.43 -2.23 4.53
C ASP A 51 1.12 -1.99 5.28
N LEU A 52 1.19 -1.62 6.56
CA LEU A 52 0.01 -1.27 7.36
C LEU A 52 -0.69 -0.04 6.77
N ILE A 53 0.09 1.01 6.46
CA ILE A 53 -0.45 2.24 5.84
C ILE A 53 -1.06 1.96 4.47
N ALA A 54 -0.42 1.11 3.64
CA ALA A 54 -0.96 0.73 2.33
C ALA A 54 -2.33 0.06 2.43
N VAL A 55 -2.50 -0.89 3.37
CA VAL A 55 -3.79 -1.55 3.62
C VAL A 55 -4.85 -0.56 4.11
N LEU A 56 -4.50 0.26 5.10
CA LEU A 56 -5.43 1.24 5.67
C LEU A 56 -5.89 2.23 4.61
N ALA A 57 -4.95 2.80 3.84
CA ALA A 57 -5.25 3.79 2.84
C ALA A 57 -6.05 3.24 1.64
N ALA A 58 -5.74 2.02 1.19
CA ALA A 58 -6.41 1.46 0.01
C ALA A 58 -7.77 0.82 0.33
N ARG A 59 -8.02 0.38 1.57
CA ARG A 59 -9.17 -0.51 1.87
C ARG A 59 -10.03 -0.11 3.06
N HIS A 60 -9.56 0.74 3.96
CA HIS A 60 -10.27 1.01 5.21
C HIS A 60 -10.59 2.48 5.45
N LEU A 61 -9.66 3.37 5.12
CA LEU A 61 -9.83 4.79 5.31
C LEU A 61 -10.72 5.36 4.21
N ARG A 62 -11.64 6.23 4.61
CA ARG A 62 -12.51 7.01 3.72
C ARG A 62 -12.03 8.44 3.77
N TYR A 63 -11.64 8.97 2.62
CA TYR A 63 -11.07 10.31 2.52
C TYR A 63 -12.05 11.22 1.77
N ASP A 64 -12.27 12.41 2.32
CA ASP A 64 -12.83 13.54 1.59
C ASP A 64 -11.68 14.52 1.31
N TRP A 65 -11.11 14.44 0.11
CA TRP A 65 -9.99 15.31 -0.27
C TRP A 65 -10.39 16.77 -0.44
N SER A 66 -11.69 17.08 -0.53
CA SER A 66 -12.19 18.45 -0.58
C SER A 66 -12.29 19.08 0.82
N ASN A 67 -12.32 18.26 1.86
CA ASN A 67 -12.30 18.65 3.26
C ASN A 67 -11.36 17.73 4.07
N PRO A 68 -10.03 17.89 3.88
CA PRO A 68 -9.01 16.97 4.39
C PRO A 68 -8.80 17.05 5.91
#